data_AF-A0A820UDZ1-F1
#
_entry.id   AF-A0A820UDZ1-F1
#
_cell.length_a   1.000
_cell.length_b   1.000
_cell.length_c   1.000
_cell.angle_alpha   90.00
_cell.angle_beta   90.00
_cell.angle_gamma   90.00
#
_symmetry.space_group_name_H-M   'P 1'
#
loop_
_entity.id
_entity.type
_entity.pdbx_description
1 polymer ?
#
loop_
_entity_poly.entity_id
_entity_poly.type
_entity_poly.pdbx_seq_one_letter_code
_entity_poly.pdbx_strand_id
1 'polypeptide(L)'
;MAEELQIDALSVGLELIKISNQDYTPYWTSLIRNIRAGGYSGLLTYCSIFYPIETQHIGFWDELGFIGMDFYLPLLNITNDSSVPSYQDMVRRFSHYFQYFKSWLSDQSVNVTSKPVVFTKVGYPSSLSGLAIPSGDPSAQCVGNYSTNFTLQDMAFKAPFQALNENKNIYDGTIIFWWDNPSSTDFYDEKDSNNWGCSWTVCGKPAECTIAEAFGGTCSMNQSNSTNINSLIRKLFMILILLYSM
;
A
#
# COMPACT_ATOMS: atom_id res chain seq x y z
N MET A 1 17.91 -6.18 17.80
CA MET A 1 16.48 -5.83 17.88
C MET A 1 15.62 -6.54 16.82
N ALA A 2 15.71 -6.26 15.51
CA ALA A 2 14.82 -6.91 14.52
C ALA A 2 14.93 -8.45 14.52
N GLU A 3 16.15 -8.99 14.61
CA GLU A 3 16.38 -10.44 14.72
C GLU A 3 15.82 -11.02 16.04
N GLU A 4 16.10 -10.36 17.16
CA GLU A 4 15.63 -10.77 18.50
C GLU A 4 14.09 -10.77 18.59
N LEU A 5 13.45 -9.85 17.87
CA LEU A 5 12.00 -9.75 17.75
C LEU A 5 11.41 -10.66 16.66
N GLN A 6 12.25 -11.45 15.97
CA GLN A 6 11.84 -12.37 14.91
C GLN A 6 11.02 -11.67 13.81
N ILE A 7 11.43 -10.47 13.41
CA ILE A 7 10.75 -9.70 12.37
C ILE A 7 10.98 -10.37 11.01
N ASP A 8 9.90 -10.78 10.35
CA ASP A 8 9.95 -11.47 9.05
C ASP A 8 10.59 -10.63 7.93
N ALA A 9 10.34 -9.32 7.94
CA ALA A 9 10.85 -8.40 6.94
C ALA A 9 11.13 -7.00 7.51
N LEU A 10 12.25 -6.40 7.11
CA LEU A 10 12.67 -5.06 7.49
C LEU A 10 12.87 -4.19 6.25
N SER A 11 12.26 -3.00 6.25
CA SER A 11 12.56 -1.99 5.25
C SER A 11 13.81 -1.20 5.64
N VAL A 12 14.81 -1.15 4.77
CA VAL A 12 16.05 -0.40 4.99
C VAL A 12 15.88 1.09 4.71
N GLY A 13 14.82 1.49 4.03
CA GLY A 13 14.52 2.88 3.71
C GLY A 13 13.10 3.08 3.17
N LEU A 14 12.60 4.31 3.27
CA LEU A 14 11.22 4.68 2.96
C LEU A 14 11.19 6.03 2.25
N GLU A 15 10.86 6.04 0.95
CA GLU A 15 10.58 7.25 0.15
C GLU A 15 11.72 8.32 0.18
N LEU A 16 12.98 7.87 0.28
CA LEU A 16 14.16 8.74 0.39
C LEU A 16 14.68 9.16 -0.98
N ILE A 17 13.79 9.72 -1.81
CA ILE A 17 13.99 9.97 -3.26
C ILE A 17 15.29 10.70 -3.62
N LYS A 18 15.78 11.58 -2.73
CA LYS A 18 17.02 12.34 -2.95
C LYS A 18 18.29 11.49 -2.84
N ILE A 19 18.22 10.37 -2.14
CA ILE A 19 19.36 9.50 -1.85
C ILE A 19 19.13 8.04 -2.26
N SER A 20 18.05 7.71 -2.96
CA SER A 20 17.76 6.35 -3.46
C SER A 20 18.13 6.14 -4.93
N ASN A 21 18.59 7.19 -5.61
CA ASN A 21 19.04 7.12 -7.01
C ASN A 21 20.40 6.39 -7.17
N GLN A 22 20.79 6.19 -8.43
CA GLN A 22 21.96 5.41 -8.81
C GLN A 22 23.27 5.86 -8.15
N ASP A 23 23.45 7.17 -7.92
CA ASP A 23 24.69 7.72 -7.33
C ASP A 23 24.92 7.23 -5.89
N TYR A 24 23.85 6.86 -5.19
CA TYR A 24 23.89 6.37 -3.81
C TYR A 24 23.84 4.83 -3.72
N THR A 25 23.83 4.11 -4.84
CA THR A 25 23.85 2.64 -4.85
C THR A 25 24.98 2.06 -3.97
N PRO A 26 26.23 2.55 -4.01
CA PRO A 26 27.30 2.02 -3.16
C PRO A 26 27.03 2.18 -1.66
N TYR A 27 26.37 3.28 -1.26
CA TYR A 27 25.97 3.52 0.12
C TYR A 27 24.93 2.50 0.58
N TRP A 28 23.87 2.31 -0.21
CA TRP A 28 22.80 1.35 0.13
C TRP A 28 23.28 -0.08 0.15
N THR A 29 24.10 -0.49 -0.83
CA THR A 29 24.73 -1.81 -0.83
C THR A 29 25.56 -2.03 0.44
N SER A 30 26.33 -1.02 0.86
CA SER A 30 27.13 -1.10 2.09
C SER A 30 26.24 -1.22 3.34
N LEU A 31 25.16 -0.44 3.41
CA LEU A 31 24.19 -0.50 4.50
C LEU A 31 23.52 -1.87 4.60
N ILE A 32 23.01 -2.40 3.48
CA ILE A 32 22.34 -3.70 3.41
C ILE A 32 23.28 -4.82 3.88
N ARG A 33 24.54 -4.81 3.42
CA ARG A 33 25.56 -5.78 3.85
C ARG A 33 25.89 -5.66 5.33
N ASN A 34 25.96 -4.44 5.87
CA ASN A 34 26.17 -4.23 7.30
C ASN A 34 25.01 -4.74 8.15
N ILE A 35 23.76 -4.56 7.70
CA ILE A 35 22.58 -5.13 8.39
C ILE A 35 22.67 -6.67 8.42
N ARG A 36 23.05 -7.28 7.29
CA ARG A 36 23.28 -8.74 7.21
C ARG A 36 24.41 -9.21 8.11
N ALA A 37 25.55 -8.51 8.11
CA ALA A 37 26.69 -8.82 8.98
C ALA A 37 26.35 -8.65 10.47
N GLY A 38 25.41 -7.75 10.79
CA GLY A 38 24.85 -7.57 12.13
C GLY A 38 23.91 -8.69 12.59
N GLY A 39 23.66 -9.70 11.75
CA GLY A 39 22.95 -10.92 12.12
C GLY A 39 21.46 -10.95 11.79
N TYR A 40 20.92 -9.94 11.09
CA TYR A 40 19.51 -10.00 10.68
C TYR A 40 19.31 -10.98 9.51
N SER A 41 18.50 -12.00 9.73
CA SER A 41 18.28 -13.12 8.79
C SER A 41 16.98 -12.99 7.98
N GLY A 42 16.03 -12.15 8.41
CA GLY A 42 14.76 -11.92 7.73
C GLY A 42 14.88 -11.19 6.39
N LEU A 43 13.77 -11.00 5.68
CA LEU A 43 13.77 -10.31 4.38
C LEU A 43 14.16 -8.84 4.53
N LEU A 44 14.96 -8.32 3.60
CA LEU A 44 15.22 -6.89 3.49
C LEU A 44 14.47 -6.33 2.28
N THR A 45 13.93 -5.14 2.42
CA THR A 45 13.31 -4.39 1.32
C THR A 45 13.66 -2.92 1.39
N TYR A 46 13.26 -2.18 0.38
CA TYR A 46 13.19 -0.73 0.37
C TYR A 46 11.79 -0.34 -0.09
N CYS A 47 11.12 0.54 0.65
CA CYS A 47 9.77 1.00 0.32
C CYS A 47 9.87 2.30 -0.50
N SER A 48 9.85 2.16 -1.83
CA SER A 48 9.95 3.29 -2.76
C SER A 48 8.60 3.92 -3.04
N ILE A 49 8.57 5.20 -3.40
CA ILE A 49 7.41 5.76 -4.12
C ILE A 49 7.28 4.98 -5.44
N PHE A 50 6.07 4.49 -5.71
CA PHE A 50 5.76 3.61 -6.84
C PHE A 50 6.31 4.06 -8.20
N TYR A 51 6.56 3.09 -9.09
CA TYR A 51 7.05 3.33 -10.45
C TYR A 51 6.16 4.31 -11.22
N PRO A 52 6.69 5.23 -12.05
CA PRO A 52 8.10 5.49 -12.32
C PRO A 52 8.73 6.55 -11.39
N ILE A 53 8.08 6.94 -10.29
CA ILE A 53 8.51 8.12 -9.51
C ILE A 53 9.88 7.89 -8.85
N GLU A 54 10.04 6.77 -8.13
CA GLU A 54 11.29 6.44 -7.45
C GLU A 54 11.79 5.03 -7.79
N THR A 55 10.89 4.04 -7.86
CA THR A 55 11.23 2.62 -8.06
C THR A 55 12.24 2.35 -9.18
N GLN A 56 12.15 3.09 -10.30
CA GLN A 56 13.03 2.91 -11.46
C GLN A 56 14.47 3.42 -11.25
N HIS A 57 14.70 4.26 -10.24
CA HIS A 57 15.98 4.90 -9.99
C HIS A 57 16.87 4.10 -9.03
N ILE A 58 16.31 3.09 -8.36
CA ILE A 58 17.00 2.28 -7.36
C ILE A 58 17.87 1.22 -8.05
N GLY A 59 19.19 1.35 -7.87
CA GLY A 59 20.20 0.45 -8.46
C GLY A 59 20.56 -0.77 -7.60
N PHE A 60 19.97 -0.91 -6.41
CA PHE A 60 20.32 -1.94 -5.42
C PHE A 60 19.21 -2.96 -5.16
N TRP A 61 18.22 -3.06 -6.05
CA TRP A 61 17.15 -4.06 -5.93
C TRP A 61 17.71 -5.48 -5.79
N ASP A 62 18.80 -5.80 -6.50
CA ASP A 62 19.47 -7.11 -6.47
C ASP A 62 19.87 -7.58 -5.07
N GLU A 63 20.19 -6.66 -4.16
CA GLU A 63 20.61 -6.94 -2.77
C GLU A 63 19.42 -7.12 -1.80
N LEU A 64 18.18 -6.92 -2.27
CA LEU A 64 16.96 -6.97 -1.46
C LEU A 64 16.18 -8.28 -1.69
N GLY A 65 15.32 -8.64 -0.75
CA GLY A 65 14.46 -9.83 -0.82
C GLY A 65 13.23 -9.64 -1.70
N PHE A 66 12.73 -8.41 -1.83
CA PHE A 66 11.57 -8.07 -2.67
C PHE A 66 11.58 -6.58 -3.03
N ILE A 67 10.80 -6.21 -4.05
CA ILE A 67 10.58 -4.81 -4.46
C ILE A 67 9.41 -4.24 -3.66
N GLY A 68 9.67 -3.23 -2.82
CA GLY A 68 8.67 -2.52 -2.04
C GLY A 68 8.22 -1.23 -2.72
N MET A 69 6.90 -1.06 -2.87
CA MET A 69 6.31 0.16 -3.43
C MET A 69 5.18 0.71 -2.55
N ASP A 70 5.33 1.96 -2.10
CA ASP A 70 4.27 2.75 -1.54
C ASP A 70 3.39 3.24 -2.71
N PHE A 71 2.24 2.60 -2.87
CA PHE A 71 1.41 2.62 -4.07
C PHE A 71 0.14 3.45 -3.85
N TYR A 72 0.28 4.75 -4.10
CA TYR A 72 -0.79 5.74 -4.00
C TYR A 72 -1.15 6.31 -5.38
N LEU A 73 -1.72 5.47 -6.26
CA LEU A 73 -2.05 5.87 -7.63
C LEU A 73 -3.18 6.93 -7.66
N PRO A 74 -2.96 8.16 -8.17
CA PRO A 74 -4.03 9.13 -8.34
C PRO A 74 -5.08 8.65 -9.34
N LEU A 75 -6.34 8.61 -8.92
CA LEU A 75 -7.49 8.20 -9.73
C LEU A 75 -8.30 9.36 -10.28
N LEU A 76 -8.02 10.59 -9.85
CA LEU A 76 -8.69 11.80 -10.27
C LEU A 76 -7.68 12.94 -10.43
N ASN A 77 -7.87 13.79 -11.43
CA ASN A 77 -7.23 15.09 -11.48
C ASN A 77 -8.28 16.20 -11.30
N ILE A 78 -8.36 16.78 -10.11
CA ILE A 78 -9.38 17.79 -9.77
C ILE A 78 -9.31 19.07 -10.61
N THR A 79 -8.20 19.35 -11.32
CA THR A 79 -8.11 20.53 -12.20
C THR A 79 -8.56 20.23 -13.63
N ASN A 80 -8.46 18.97 -14.06
CA ASN A 80 -8.65 18.59 -15.47
C ASN A 80 -9.89 17.70 -15.69
N ASP A 81 -10.28 16.92 -14.69
CA ASP A 81 -11.42 16.01 -14.79
C ASP A 81 -12.72 16.75 -14.46
N SER A 82 -13.69 16.68 -15.37
CA SER A 82 -14.99 17.33 -15.23
C SER A 82 -16.00 16.52 -14.40
N SER A 83 -15.65 15.28 -14.03
CA SER A 83 -16.51 14.37 -13.27
C SER A 83 -15.68 13.34 -12.51
N VAL A 84 -16.30 12.71 -11.50
CA VAL A 84 -15.74 11.57 -10.78
C VAL A 84 -15.57 10.40 -11.77
N PRO A 85 -14.40 9.75 -11.83
CA PRO A 85 -14.21 8.58 -12.70
C PRO A 85 -15.20 7.47 -12.34
N SER A 86 -15.73 6.78 -13.35
CA SER A 86 -16.54 5.59 -13.09
C SER A 86 -15.67 4.48 -12.46
N TYR A 87 -16.30 3.51 -11.80
CA TYR A 87 -15.59 2.33 -11.30
C TYR A 87 -14.74 1.65 -12.39
N GLN A 88 -15.28 1.52 -13.61
CA GLN A 88 -14.55 0.92 -14.74
C GLN A 88 -13.41 1.82 -15.26
N ASP A 89 -13.51 3.14 -15.12
CA ASP A 89 -12.36 4.03 -15.37
C ASP A 89 -11.24 3.79 -14.36
N MET A 90 -11.57 3.63 -13.08
CA MET A 90 -10.58 3.32 -12.04
C MET A 90 -9.88 1.99 -12.34
N VAL A 91 -10.64 0.93 -12.65
CA VAL A 91 -10.08 -0.38 -13.06
C VAL A 91 -9.13 -0.21 -14.24
N ARG A 92 -9.53 0.52 -15.29
CA ARG A 92 -8.66 0.78 -16.45
C ARG A 92 -7.37 1.50 -16.09
N ARG A 93 -7.42 2.49 -15.19
CA ARG A 93 -6.22 3.22 -14.72
C ARG A 93 -5.24 2.28 -14.02
N PHE A 94 -5.73 1.39 -13.14
CA PHE A 94 -4.88 0.36 -12.51
C PHE A 94 -4.33 -0.65 -13.53
N SER A 95 -5.16 -1.15 -14.44
CA SER A 95 -4.72 -2.09 -15.49
C SER A 95 -3.62 -1.47 -16.36
N HIS A 96 -3.78 -0.21 -16.77
CA HIS A 96 -2.74 0.51 -17.52
C HIS A 96 -1.46 0.68 -16.71
N TYR A 97 -1.58 1.06 -15.44
CA TYR A 97 -0.43 1.16 -14.53
C TYR A 97 0.33 -0.16 -14.44
N PHE A 98 -0.38 -1.26 -14.19
CA PHE A 98 0.22 -2.58 -14.04
C PHE A 98 0.93 -3.05 -15.32
N GLN A 99 0.35 -2.79 -16.50
CA GLN A 99 1.00 -3.08 -17.77
C GLN A 99 2.27 -2.26 -17.97
N TYR A 100 2.23 -0.98 -17.61
CA TYR A 100 3.38 -0.09 -17.73
C TYR A 100 4.52 -0.51 -16.79
N PHE A 101 4.20 -0.79 -15.52
CA PHE A 101 5.16 -1.32 -14.56
C PHE A 101 5.73 -2.68 -14.98
N LYS A 102 4.89 -3.59 -15.50
CA LYS A 102 5.32 -4.90 -15.99
C LYS A 102 6.33 -4.79 -17.13
N SER A 103 6.13 -3.84 -18.05
CA SER A 103 7.08 -3.57 -19.13
C SER A 103 8.43 -3.12 -18.58
N TRP A 104 8.46 -2.21 -17.62
CA TRP A 104 9.71 -1.79 -16.98
C TRP A 104 10.39 -2.95 -16.25
N LEU A 105 9.61 -3.75 -15.50
CA LEU A 105 10.14 -4.87 -14.74
C LEU A 105 10.78 -5.91 -15.67
N SER A 106 10.15 -6.22 -16.82
CA SER A 106 10.71 -7.19 -17.78
C SER A 106 12.04 -6.76 -18.42
N ASP A 107 12.36 -5.47 -18.40
CA ASP A 107 13.62 -4.93 -18.90
C ASP A 107 14.76 -4.97 -17.86
N GLN A 108 14.47 -5.41 -16.62
CA GLN A 108 15.47 -5.51 -15.55
C GLN A 108 16.27 -6.82 -15.60
N SER A 109 17.29 -6.94 -14.75
CA SER A 109 18.10 -8.15 -14.62
C SER A 109 17.26 -9.37 -14.20
N VAL A 110 17.75 -10.59 -14.44
CA VAL A 110 17.07 -11.82 -13.99
C VAL A 110 16.89 -11.87 -12.46
N ASN A 111 17.83 -11.26 -11.73
CA ASN A 111 17.78 -11.19 -10.28
C ASN A 111 16.67 -10.23 -9.82
N VAL A 112 16.44 -9.10 -10.50
CA VAL A 112 15.34 -8.18 -10.18
C VAL A 112 13.99 -8.75 -10.62
N THR A 113 13.89 -9.27 -11.85
CA THR A 113 12.63 -9.80 -12.41
C THR A 113 12.06 -11.00 -11.64
N SER A 114 12.91 -11.73 -10.91
CA SER A 114 12.50 -12.87 -10.08
C SER A 114 12.10 -12.48 -8.65
N LYS A 115 12.27 -11.21 -8.25
CA LYS A 115 11.90 -10.75 -6.91
C LYS A 115 10.39 -10.60 -6.80
N PRO A 116 9.80 -10.97 -5.65
CA PRO A 116 8.43 -10.61 -5.35
C PRO A 116 8.23 -9.10 -5.39
N VAL A 117 7.06 -8.65 -5.81
CA VAL A 117 6.66 -7.24 -5.78
C VAL A 117 5.58 -7.06 -4.73
N VAL A 118 5.83 -6.20 -3.74
CA VAL A 118 4.90 -5.93 -2.64
C VAL A 118 4.54 -4.45 -2.64
N PHE A 119 3.24 -4.15 -2.69
CA PHE A 119 2.79 -2.79 -2.41
C PHE A 119 2.81 -2.57 -0.90
N THR A 120 3.83 -1.87 -0.41
CA THR A 120 4.13 -1.69 1.02
C THR A 120 3.26 -0.64 1.70
N LYS A 121 2.55 0.17 0.93
CA LYS A 121 1.44 1.02 1.37
C LYS A 121 0.41 1.11 0.26
N VAL A 122 -0.86 0.86 0.56
CA VAL A 122 -1.99 1.12 -0.33
C VAL A 122 -3.12 1.72 0.47
N GLY A 123 -3.60 2.90 0.09
CA GLY A 123 -4.69 3.54 0.81
C GLY A 123 -5.32 4.69 0.03
N TYR A 124 -6.59 4.94 0.31
CA TYR A 124 -7.33 6.07 -0.23
C TYR A 124 -8.14 6.69 0.91
N PRO A 125 -8.01 8.00 1.17
CA PRO A 125 -8.95 8.73 2.01
C PRO A 125 -10.36 8.65 1.42
N SER A 126 -11.38 8.68 2.28
CA SER A 126 -12.79 8.52 1.90
C SER A 126 -13.41 9.84 1.43
N SER A 127 -12.84 10.41 0.36
CA SER A 127 -13.27 11.69 -0.21
C SER A 127 -12.85 11.85 -1.68
N LEU A 128 -13.31 12.93 -2.32
CA LEU A 128 -12.90 13.28 -3.67
C LEU A 128 -11.41 13.63 -3.74
N SER A 129 -10.92 14.43 -2.78
CA SER A 129 -9.49 14.74 -2.63
C SER A 129 -8.65 13.48 -2.46
N GLY A 130 -9.18 12.46 -1.74
CA GLY A 130 -8.51 11.18 -1.55
C GLY A 130 -8.26 10.41 -2.85
N LEU A 131 -9.14 10.56 -3.85
CA LEU A 131 -8.87 9.99 -5.18
C LEU A 131 -7.78 10.76 -5.94
N ALA A 132 -7.62 12.06 -5.68
CA ALA A 132 -6.68 12.90 -6.41
C ALA A 132 -5.28 12.90 -5.80
N ILE A 133 -5.18 12.85 -4.47
CA ILE A 133 -3.92 12.86 -3.72
C ILE A 133 -4.01 11.78 -2.63
N PRO A 134 -3.89 10.48 -2.98
CA PRO A 134 -4.15 9.39 -2.03
C PRO A 134 -3.15 9.33 -0.86
N SER A 135 -1.95 9.87 -1.05
CA SER A 135 -0.92 10.01 -0.01
C SER A 135 -1.06 11.29 0.83
N GLY A 136 -2.01 12.17 0.51
CA GLY A 136 -2.16 13.47 1.16
C GLY A 136 -2.99 13.40 2.44
N ASP A 137 -2.66 14.25 3.41
CA ASP A 137 -3.35 14.29 4.70
C ASP A 137 -4.86 14.57 4.55
N PRO A 138 -5.72 13.84 5.29
CA PRO A 138 -7.14 14.11 5.31
C PRO A 138 -7.43 15.44 6.00
N SER A 139 -8.54 16.07 5.61
CA SER A 139 -9.03 17.26 6.29
C SER A 139 -9.44 16.93 7.73
N ALA A 140 -9.11 17.81 8.67
CA ALA A 140 -9.57 17.71 10.05
C ALA A 140 -11.10 17.77 10.22
N GLN A 141 -11.84 18.27 9.22
CA GLN A 141 -13.28 18.55 9.31
C GLN A 141 -14.12 17.87 8.22
N CYS A 142 -13.49 17.19 7.25
CA CYS A 142 -14.18 16.52 6.13
C CYS A 142 -15.20 17.41 5.39
N VAL A 143 -14.76 18.56 4.88
CA VAL A 143 -15.60 19.52 4.14
C VAL A 143 -15.12 19.73 2.70
N GLY A 144 -16.01 20.21 1.83
CA GLY A 144 -15.69 20.50 0.42
C GLY A 144 -15.24 19.24 -0.33
N ASN A 145 -14.10 19.29 -1.01
CA ASN A 145 -13.53 18.11 -1.71
C ASN A 145 -13.10 16.99 -0.74
N TYR A 146 -12.98 17.29 0.56
CA TYR A 146 -12.73 16.30 1.61
C TYR A 146 -14.00 15.78 2.25
N SER A 147 -15.19 16.14 1.76
CA SER A 147 -16.46 15.61 2.28
C SER A 147 -16.48 14.08 2.22
N THR A 148 -16.94 13.47 3.31
CA THR A 148 -17.05 12.02 3.47
C THR A 148 -17.76 11.37 2.29
N ASN A 149 -17.09 10.40 1.68
CA ASN A 149 -17.63 9.59 0.61
C ASN A 149 -17.04 8.17 0.65
N PHE A 150 -17.73 7.29 1.38
CA PHE A 150 -17.33 5.90 1.53
C PHE A 150 -17.39 5.09 0.23
N THR A 151 -18.31 5.44 -0.68
CA THR A 151 -18.41 4.77 -1.98
C THR A 151 -17.17 5.01 -2.83
N LEU A 152 -16.56 6.20 -2.79
CA LEU A 152 -15.31 6.46 -3.53
C LEU A 152 -14.16 5.62 -2.99
N GLN A 153 -14.01 5.54 -1.66
CA GLN A 153 -12.99 4.69 -1.04
C GLN A 153 -13.19 3.22 -1.40
N ASP A 154 -14.42 2.72 -1.30
CA ASP A 154 -14.75 1.34 -1.65
C ASP A 154 -14.46 1.01 -3.11
N MET A 155 -14.85 1.88 -4.05
CA MET A 155 -14.51 1.73 -5.46
C MET A 155 -13.00 1.75 -5.70
N ALA A 156 -12.27 2.65 -5.02
CA ALA A 156 -10.82 2.76 -5.12
C ALA A 156 -10.08 1.52 -4.61
N PHE A 157 -10.62 0.80 -3.62
CA PHE A 157 -10.10 -0.50 -3.19
C PHE A 157 -10.56 -1.66 -4.07
N LYS A 158 -11.81 -1.66 -4.58
CA LYS A 158 -12.30 -2.70 -5.50
C LYS A 158 -11.57 -2.70 -6.84
N ALA A 159 -11.22 -1.52 -7.33
CA ALA A 159 -10.64 -1.35 -8.66
C ALA A 159 -9.28 -2.07 -8.85
N PRO A 160 -8.28 -1.94 -7.96
CA PRO A 160 -7.02 -2.66 -8.12
C PRO A 160 -7.24 -4.17 -8.02
N PHE A 161 -8.10 -4.69 -7.14
CA PHE A 161 -8.36 -6.12 -7.06
C PHE A 161 -9.01 -6.68 -8.33
N GLN A 162 -9.93 -5.95 -8.96
CA GLN A 162 -10.44 -6.35 -10.27
C GLN A 162 -9.33 -6.30 -11.34
N ALA A 163 -8.58 -5.20 -11.41
CA ALA A 163 -7.49 -5.04 -12.38
C ALA A 163 -6.42 -6.13 -12.22
N LEU A 164 -6.15 -6.60 -11.00
CA LEU A 164 -5.22 -7.70 -10.72
C LEU A 164 -5.73 -9.05 -11.21
N ASN A 165 -7.03 -9.33 -11.10
CA ASN A 165 -7.63 -10.53 -11.68
C ASN A 165 -7.45 -10.56 -13.21
N GLU A 166 -7.48 -9.39 -13.85
CA GLU A 166 -7.25 -9.21 -15.29
C GLU A 166 -5.75 -9.22 -15.66
N ASN A 167 -4.85 -8.88 -14.73
CA ASN A 167 -3.41 -8.76 -14.95
C ASN A 167 -2.60 -9.59 -13.94
N LYS A 168 -2.69 -10.93 -14.07
CA LYS A 168 -2.03 -11.88 -13.15
C LYS A 168 -0.50 -11.72 -13.11
N ASN A 169 0.08 -12.06 -11.95
CA ASN A 169 1.53 -12.14 -11.69
C ASN A 169 2.29 -10.81 -11.77
N ILE A 170 1.69 -9.72 -11.28
CA ILE A 170 2.33 -8.39 -11.26
C ILE A 170 2.72 -7.96 -9.84
N TYR A 171 2.10 -8.55 -8.82
CA TYR A 171 2.44 -8.34 -7.43
C TYR A 171 2.12 -9.59 -6.60
N ASP A 172 2.76 -9.69 -5.43
CA ASP A 172 2.74 -10.85 -4.54
C ASP A 172 2.13 -10.52 -3.16
N GLY A 173 1.91 -9.23 -2.86
CA GLY A 173 1.37 -8.81 -1.58
C GLY A 173 1.06 -7.33 -1.47
N THR A 174 0.17 -6.98 -0.55
CA THR A 174 -0.21 -5.58 -0.25
C THR A 174 -0.27 -5.39 1.25
N ILE A 175 0.19 -4.23 1.70
CA ILE A 175 0.01 -3.73 3.06
C ILE A 175 -0.91 -2.51 2.97
N ILE A 176 -2.06 -2.60 3.63
CA ILE A 176 -3.06 -1.53 3.63
C ILE A 176 -2.56 -0.40 4.54
N PHE A 177 -2.45 0.80 3.97
CA PHE A 177 -2.07 1.96 4.75
C PHE A 177 -3.27 2.51 5.52
N TRP A 178 -2.93 2.67 6.80
CA TRP A 178 -3.72 2.87 7.99
C TRP A 178 -4.92 1.95 8.19
N TRP A 179 -4.67 0.87 8.92
CA TRP A 179 -5.68 0.22 9.73
C TRP A 179 -5.66 0.87 11.11
N ASP A 180 -6.79 1.36 11.60
CA ASP A 180 -6.88 1.97 12.95
C ASP A 180 -6.18 1.07 13.97
N ASN A 181 -5.07 1.55 14.54
CA ASN A 181 -4.16 0.72 15.32
C ASN A 181 -4.28 1.10 16.80
N PRO A 182 -4.85 0.25 17.68
CA PRO A 182 -4.99 0.52 19.12
C PRO A 182 -3.70 0.83 19.86
N SER A 183 -2.55 0.57 19.26
CA SER A 183 -1.23 0.82 19.83
C SER A 183 -0.61 2.17 19.43
N SER A 184 -1.23 2.95 18.55
CA SER A 184 -0.73 4.28 18.17
C SER A 184 -1.48 5.41 18.89
N THR A 185 -0.82 6.54 19.11
CA THR A 185 -1.40 7.69 19.84
C THR A 185 -2.53 8.39 19.07
N ASP A 186 -2.67 8.06 17.80
CA ASP A 186 -3.74 8.47 16.88
C ASP A 186 -4.75 7.34 16.62
N PHE A 187 -4.76 6.31 17.47
CA PHE A 187 -5.86 5.38 17.54
C PHE A 187 -7.15 6.12 17.91
N TYR A 188 -8.19 5.93 17.11
CA TYR A 188 -9.52 6.40 17.45
C TYR A 188 -10.39 5.18 17.70
N ASP A 189 -10.66 4.90 18.97
CA ASP A 189 -11.46 3.75 19.43
C ASP A 189 -12.87 3.73 18.80
N GLU A 190 -13.33 4.87 18.29
CA GLU A 190 -14.66 5.04 17.74
C GLU A 190 -14.68 5.92 16.48
N LYS A 191 -15.73 5.72 15.68
CA LYS A 191 -16.13 6.45 14.47
C LYS A 191 -16.36 7.97 14.67
N ASP A 192 -16.00 8.50 15.84
CA ASP A 192 -16.35 9.82 16.37
C ASP A 192 -15.20 10.84 16.30
N SER A 193 -14.06 10.50 15.69
CA SER A 193 -13.06 11.51 15.35
C SER A 193 -13.59 12.44 14.25
N ASN A 194 -13.31 13.74 14.36
CA ASN A 194 -13.80 14.75 13.40
C ASN A 194 -13.39 14.47 11.95
N ASN A 195 -12.33 13.67 11.74
CA ASN A 195 -11.84 13.31 10.41
C ASN A 195 -12.08 11.85 10.01
N TRP A 196 -12.64 10.99 10.88
CA TRP A 196 -12.84 9.56 10.60
C TRP A 196 -13.55 9.37 9.25
N GLY A 197 -14.61 10.14 9.00
CA GLY A 197 -15.43 10.04 7.80
C GLY A 197 -14.68 10.25 6.47
N CYS A 198 -13.57 10.98 6.47
CA CYS A 198 -12.78 11.23 5.26
C CYS A 198 -11.33 10.70 5.34
N SER A 199 -10.92 10.11 6.47
CA SER A 199 -9.57 9.56 6.68
C SER A 199 -9.30 8.27 5.87
N TRP A 200 -8.05 7.80 5.89
CA TRP A 200 -7.58 6.58 5.24
C TRP A 200 -8.17 5.31 5.82
N THR A 201 -8.37 5.27 7.15
CA THR A 201 -8.85 4.05 7.81
C THR A 201 -10.08 3.51 7.11
N VAL A 202 -10.04 2.21 6.82
CA VAL A 202 -11.16 1.47 6.23
C VAL A 202 -12.05 0.87 7.32
N CYS A 203 -11.58 0.85 8.56
CA CYS A 203 -12.29 0.26 9.71
C CYS A 203 -13.68 0.88 9.86
N GLY A 204 -14.70 0.03 9.85
CA GLY A 204 -16.11 0.44 9.94
C GLY A 204 -16.67 1.09 8.66
N LYS A 205 -15.96 1.00 7.52
CA LYS A 205 -16.38 1.51 6.20
C LYS A 205 -16.47 0.38 5.18
N PRO A 206 -17.26 0.52 4.10
CA PRO A 206 -17.46 -0.55 3.12
C PRO A 206 -16.17 -1.14 2.53
N ALA A 207 -15.11 -0.32 2.40
CA ALA A 207 -13.79 -0.76 1.95
C ALA A 207 -13.15 -1.86 2.82
N GLU A 208 -13.49 -1.93 4.12
CA GLU A 208 -13.07 -3.02 5.01
C GLU A 208 -13.53 -4.37 4.47
N CYS A 209 -14.78 -4.46 4.01
CA CYS A 209 -15.31 -5.70 3.43
C CYS A 209 -14.61 -6.06 2.13
N THR A 210 -14.42 -5.07 1.26
CA THR A 210 -13.68 -5.25 0.00
C THR A 210 -12.30 -5.84 0.24
N ILE A 211 -11.58 -5.32 1.24
CA ILE A 211 -10.25 -5.82 1.60
C ILE A 211 -10.36 -7.23 2.21
N ALA A 212 -11.29 -7.46 3.14
CA ALA A 212 -11.47 -8.78 3.76
C ALA A 212 -11.73 -9.86 2.69
N GLU A 213 -12.66 -9.61 1.77
CA GLU A 213 -13.00 -10.54 0.68
C GLU A 213 -11.81 -10.78 -0.26
N ALA A 214 -11.08 -9.73 -0.66
CA ALA A 214 -9.90 -9.86 -1.51
C ALA A 214 -8.79 -10.72 -0.87
N PHE A 215 -8.68 -10.67 0.45
CA PHE A 215 -7.75 -11.48 1.22
C PHE A 215 -8.28 -12.88 1.56
N GLY A 216 -9.52 -13.22 1.14
CA GLY A 216 -10.15 -14.52 1.34
C GLY A 216 -10.87 -14.67 2.69
N GLY A 217 -11.06 -13.56 3.41
CA GLY A 217 -11.88 -13.48 4.61
C GLY A 217 -13.36 -13.22 4.32
N THR A 218 -14.13 -13.08 5.39
CA THR A 218 -15.56 -12.75 5.35
C THR A 218 -15.80 -11.40 6.02
N CYS A 219 -16.77 -10.62 5.54
CA CYS A 219 -17.16 -9.37 6.17
C CYS A 219 -18.63 -9.40 6.60
N SER A 220 -18.92 -8.90 7.81
CA SER A 220 -20.27 -8.89 8.40
C SER A 220 -20.77 -7.46 8.66
N MET A 221 -20.59 -6.55 7.71
CA MET A 221 -21.05 -5.15 7.85
C MET A 221 -22.59 -5.01 7.87
N ASN A 222 -23.34 -6.11 7.78
CA ASN A 222 -24.76 -6.22 8.09
C ASN A 222 -25.13 -7.67 8.46
N GLN A 223 -24.75 -8.14 9.64
CA GLN A 223 -25.36 -9.36 10.20
C GLN A 223 -25.91 -9.13 11.61
N SER A 224 -27.16 -8.65 11.67
CA SER A 224 -28.10 -9.29 12.58
C SER A 224 -28.42 -10.67 11.99
N ASN A 225 -27.94 -11.73 12.66
CA ASN A 225 -28.16 -13.16 12.38
C ASN A 225 -27.41 -13.76 11.17
N SER A 226 -26.33 -14.52 11.37
CA SER A 226 -26.36 -15.97 11.65
C SER A 226 -24.99 -16.66 11.40
N THR A 227 -24.55 -17.39 12.42
CA THR A 227 -23.72 -18.62 12.45
C THR A 227 -22.56 -18.86 11.47
N ASN A 228 -21.35 -18.89 12.06
CA ASN A 228 -20.24 -19.85 11.91
C ASN A 228 -19.97 -20.52 10.55
N ILE A 229 -18.80 -20.26 9.95
CA ILE A 229 -17.94 -21.29 9.31
C ILE A 229 -16.44 -20.95 9.48
N ASN A 230 -15.67 -21.94 9.95
CA ASN A 230 -14.21 -22.00 9.96
C ASN A 230 -13.63 -22.12 8.52
N SER A 231 -12.59 -21.34 8.19
CA SER A 231 -11.48 -21.86 7.37
C SER A 231 -10.20 -21.02 7.52
N LEU A 232 -9.10 -21.67 7.87
CA LEU A 232 -7.73 -21.16 7.81
C LEU A 232 -7.32 -20.82 6.37
N ILE A 233 -6.89 -19.59 6.12
CA ILE A 233 -6.00 -19.26 4.99
C ILE A 233 -4.96 -18.22 5.47
N ARG A 234 -3.69 -18.61 5.52
CA ARG A 234 -2.55 -17.69 5.70
C ARG A 234 -2.22 -17.03 4.37
N LYS A 235 -2.60 -15.77 4.18
CA LYS A 235 -1.84 -14.83 3.33
C LYS A 235 -1.00 -13.99 4.28
N LEU A 236 0.29 -13.79 3.97
CA LEU A 236 1.23 -13.03 4.81
C LEU A 236 0.61 -11.68 5.20
N PHE A 237 0.31 -11.50 6.49
CA PHE A 237 0.10 -10.19 7.08
C PHE A 237 1.46 -9.66 7.48
N MET A 238 2.06 -8.85 6.61
CA MET A 238 3.26 -8.11 6.97
C MET A 238 2.80 -6.80 7.61
N ILE A 239 2.74 -6.75 8.94
CA ILE A 239 2.57 -5.50 9.67
C ILE A 239 3.94 -4.82 9.68
N LEU A 240 4.11 -3.79 8.86
CA LEU A 240 5.30 -2.94 8.91
C LEU A 240 5.16 -2.00 10.11
N ILE A 241 5.86 -2.29 11.21
CA ILE A 241 6.00 -1.34 12.31
C ILE A 241 6.97 -0.26 11.86
N LEU A 242 6.44 0.90 11.45
CA LEU A 242 7.23 2.11 11.25
C LEU A 242 7.60 2.66 12.63
N LEU A 243 8.82 2.38 13.09
CA LEU A 243 9.40 3.10 14.22
C LEU A 243 9.80 4.49 13.76
N TYR A 244 8.95 5.49 14.02
CA TYR A 244 9.40 6.87 14.08
C TYR A 244 10.31 7.02 15.30
N SER A 245 11.62 7.11 15.08
CA SER A 245 12.52 7.69 16.08
C SER A 245 12.29 9.20 16.12
N MET A 246 11.86 9.68 17.29
CA MET A 246 11.67 11.09 17.67
C MET A 246 12.92 11.94 17.44
#